data_AF-A0A7X8Z074-F1
#
_entry.id   AF-A0A7X8Z074-F1
#
_cell.length_a   1.000
_cell.length_b   1.000
_cell.length_c   1.000
_cell.angle_alpha   90.00
_cell.angle_beta   90.00
_cell.angle_gamma   90.00
#
_symmetry.space_group_name_H-M   'P 1'
#
loop_
_entity.id
_entity.type
_entity.pdbx_description
1 polymer ?
#
loop_
_entity_poly.entity_id
_entity_poly.type
_entity_poly.pdbx_seq_one_letter_code
_entity_poly.pdbx_strand_id
1 'polypeptide(L)'
;MDRRTTICIWIILLGLANFLAYSIVYLHIGGEAIHGQIGKSPTGETVYMLKGPGLNDVPTSSAVYVYSGIHSISIWLTVGAIMLAMLTLAKERIASSMRSTIMRGRTFITILATIIAFVTSIITIWFVLQFAGRFGNHVAQTQGASEVRMIHVVDR
;
A
#
# COMPACT_ATOMS: atom_id res chain seq x y z
N MET A 1 -5.96 21.30 -25.78
CA MET A 1 -5.11 20.81 -24.68
C MET A 1 -4.21 19.72 -25.24
N ASP A 2 -2.90 19.72 -24.95
CA ASP A 2 -2.01 18.67 -25.45
C ASP A 2 -2.39 17.29 -24.87
N ARG A 3 -2.22 16.23 -25.67
CA ARG A 3 -2.58 14.86 -25.26
C ARG A 3 -1.81 14.42 -24.01
N ARG A 4 -0.54 14.82 -23.88
CA ARG A 4 0.30 14.47 -22.71
C ARG A 4 -0.20 15.16 -21.45
N THR A 5 -0.56 16.43 -21.56
CA THR A 5 -1.18 17.20 -20.46
C THR A 5 -2.48 16.55 -20.01
N THR A 6 -3.31 16.13 -20.97
CA THR A 6 -4.58 15.44 -20.71
C THR A 6 -4.36 14.13 -19.95
N ILE A 7 -3.39 13.31 -20.37
CA ILE A 7 -3.04 12.06 -19.67
C ILE A 7 -2.56 12.35 -18.24
N CYS A 8 -1.69 13.34 -18.05
CA CYS A 8 -1.19 13.70 -16.71
C CYS A 8 -2.33 14.13 -15.77
N ILE A 9 -3.26 14.94 -16.28
CA ILE A 9 -4.45 15.37 -15.51
C ILE A 9 -5.32 14.17 -15.14
N TRP A 10 -5.57 13.26 -16.07
CA TRP A 10 -6.34 12.04 -15.76
C TRP A 10 -5.65 11.16 -14.72
N ILE A 11 -4.32 11.00 -14.79
CA ILE A 11 -3.56 10.26 -13.77
C ILE A 11 -3.72 10.92 -12.40
N ILE A 12 -3.63 12.26 -12.33
CA ILE A 12 -3.82 13.01 -11.08
C ILE A 12 -5.23 12.80 -10.53
N LEU A 13 -6.26 12.94 -11.37
CA LEU A 13 -7.66 12.75 -10.98
C LEU A 13 -7.93 11.32 -10.49
N LEU A 14 -7.46 10.31 -11.21
CA LEU A 14 -7.62 8.90 -10.83
C LEU A 14 -6.91 8.58 -9.51
N GLY A 15 -5.69 9.09 -9.32
CA GLY A 15 -4.96 8.89 -8.07
C GLY A 15 -5.61 9.59 -6.88
N LEU A 16 -6.14 10.80 -7.06
CA LEU A 16 -6.90 11.52 -6.03
C LEU A 16 -8.20 10.78 -5.70
N ALA A 17 -8.92 10.28 -6.70
CA ALA A 17 -10.12 9.47 -6.50
C ALA A 17 -9.80 8.18 -5.72
N ASN A 18 -8.69 7.51 -6.02
CA ASN A 18 -8.22 6.34 -5.29
C ASN A 18 -7.92 6.67 -3.82
N PHE A 19 -7.20 7.77 -3.56
CA PHE A 19 -6.92 8.23 -2.20
C PHE A 19 -8.18 8.59 -1.42
N LEU A 20 -9.15 9.23 -2.09
CA LEU A 20 -10.44 9.56 -1.48
C LEU A 20 -11.26 8.31 -1.17
N ALA A 21 -11.30 7.35 -2.10
CA ALA A 21 -11.97 6.07 -1.89
C ALA A 21 -11.36 5.32 -0.70
N TYR A 22 -10.02 5.26 -0.62
CA TYR A 22 -9.33 4.70 0.54
C TYR A 22 -9.74 5.39 1.84
N SER A 23 -9.74 6.72 1.85
CA SER A 23 -10.07 7.52 3.04
C SER A 23 -11.50 7.27 3.52
N ILE A 24 -12.48 7.26 2.61
CA ILE A 24 -13.90 6.99 2.93
C ILE A 24 -14.06 5.57 3.48
N VAL A 25 -13.43 4.59 2.84
CA VAL A 25 -13.54 3.19 3.25
C VAL A 25 -12.82 2.96 4.59
N TYR A 26 -11.67 3.59 4.80
CA TYR A 26 -10.95 3.54 6.07
C TYR A 26 -11.77 4.13 7.21
N LEU A 27 -12.52 5.20 6.98
CA LEU A 27 -13.45 5.76 7.97
C LEU A 27 -14.61 4.81 8.31
N HIS A 28 -15.12 4.04 7.33
CA HIS A 28 -16.21 3.11 7.56
C HIS A 28 -15.76 1.82 8.25
N ILE A 29 -14.63 1.27 7.84
CA ILE A 29 -14.11 -0.01 8.34
C ILE A 29 -13.32 0.20 9.65
N GLY A 30 -12.75 1.39 9.84
CA GLY A 30 -12.08 1.77 11.08
C GLY A 30 -10.68 1.19 11.25
N GLY A 31 -10.02 0.71 10.20
CA GLY A 31 -8.66 0.20 10.28
C GLY A 31 -8.07 -0.30 8.95
N GLU A 32 -6.82 -0.78 8.99
CA GLU A 32 -6.07 -1.29 7.83
C GLU A 32 -5.49 -2.70 8.02
N ALA A 33 -5.39 -3.44 6.92
CA ALA A 33 -4.87 -4.81 6.94
C ALA A 33 -3.34 -4.90 6.97
N ILE A 34 -2.62 -3.90 6.43
CA ILE A 34 -1.14 -3.93 6.36
C ILE A 34 -0.51 -4.06 7.75
N HIS A 35 -1.06 -3.35 8.73
CA HIS A 35 -0.65 -3.44 10.13
C HIS A 35 -1.54 -4.36 10.97
N GLY A 36 -2.54 -4.99 10.34
CA GLY A 36 -3.44 -5.94 10.97
C GLY A 36 -2.81 -7.30 11.22
N GLN A 37 -3.63 -8.21 11.73
CA GLN A 37 -3.22 -9.56 12.14
C GLN A 37 -4.18 -10.61 11.57
N ILE A 38 -3.63 -11.79 11.28
CA ILE A 38 -4.38 -13.00 11.00
C ILE A 38 -4.07 -13.94 12.16
N GLY A 39 -5.10 -14.43 12.83
CA GLY A 39 -4.96 -15.31 13.98
C GLY A 39 -5.98 -16.43 13.97
N LYS A 40 -5.99 -17.23 15.03
CA LYS A 40 -7.02 -18.24 15.28
C LYS A 40 -7.85 -17.87 16.50
N SER A 41 -9.17 -18.00 16.37
CA SER A 41 -10.10 -17.96 17.48
C SER A 41 -9.82 -19.14 18.43
N PRO A 42 -10.18 -19.06 19.72
CA PRO A 42 -10.19 -20.20 20.63
C PRO A 42 -10.98 -21.41 20.08
N THR A 43 -11.92 -21.18 19.18
CA THR A 43 -12.71 -22.21 18.48
C THR A 43 -12.00 -22.84 17.27
N GLY A 44 -10.80 -22.37 16.91
CA GLY A 44 -10.02 -22.86 15.77
C GLY A 44 -10.28 -22.16 14.44
N GLU A 45 -11.27 -21.27 14.37
CA GLU A 45 -11.58 -20.49 13.16
C GLU A 45 -10.53 -19.42 12.88
N THR A 46 -10.26 -19.13 11.60
CA THR A 46 -9.34 -18.05 11.23
C THR A 46 -10.02 -16.69 11.43
N VAL A 47 -9.38 -15.82 12.20
CA VAL A 47 -9.87 -14.46 12.47
C VAL A 47 -8.96 -13.46 11.78
N TYR A 48 -9.57 -12.55 11.02
CA TYR A 48 -8.88 -11.44 10.36
C TYR A 48 -9.13 -10.18 11.16
N MET A 49 -8.06 -9.48 11.53
CA MET A 49 -8.12 -8.30 12.39
C MET A 49 -7.42 -7.13 11.71
N LEU A 50 -8.14 -6.03 11.53
CA LEU A 50 -7.58 -4.80 10.99
C LEU A 50 -6.98 -3.97 12.12
N LYS A 51 -5.89 -3.28 11.84
CA LYS A 51 -5.33 -2.33 12.80
C LYS A 51 -6.12 -1.04 12.75
N GLY A 52 -6.88 -0.76 13.80
CA GLY A 52 -7.61 0.50 13.95
C GLY A 52 -6.75 1.65 14.50
N PRO A 53 -7.25 2.89 14.45
CA PRO A 53 -6.57 4.07 15.00
C PRO A 53 -6.49 4.05 16.54
N GLY A 54 -7.25 3.18 17.21
CA GLY A 54 -7.20 2.99 18.66
C GLY A 54 -6.29 1.85 19.12
N LEU A 55 -6.41 1.49 20.40
CA LEU A 55 -5.69 0.36 20.98
C LEU A 55 -6.21 -1.01 20.50
N ASN A 56 -7.47 -1.09 20.09
CA ASN A 56 -8.13 -2.34 19.74
C ASN A 56 -8.07 -2.60 18.23
N ASP A 57 -7.79 -3.86 17.87
CA ASP A 57 -7.90 -4.33 16.49
C ASP A 57 -9.36 -4.64 16.15
N VAL A 58 -9.76 -4.42 14.90
CA VAL A 58 -11.14 -4.55 14.45
C VAL A 58 -11.32 -5.92 13.76
N PRO A 59 -12.10 -6.86 14.33
CA PRO A 59 -12.35 -8.14 13.69
C PRO A 59 -13.19 -7.94 12.42
N THR A 60 -12.80 -8.61 11.34
CA THR A 60 -13.45 -8.48 10.03
C THR A 60 -13.46 -9.78 9.26
N SER A 61 -14.11 -9.76 8.10
CA SER A 61 -14.12 -10.89 7.16
C SER A 61 -12.82 -10.97 6.35
N SER A 62 -12.50 -12.17 5.85
CA SER A 62 -11.35 -12.40 4.96
C SER A 62 -11.35 -11.47 3.75
N ALA A 63 -12.52 -11.28 3.14
CA ALA A 63 -12.69 -10.44 1.96
C ALA A 63 -12.33 -8.97 2.25
N VAL A 64 -12.80 -8.43 3.38
CA VAL A 64 -12.52 -7.06 3.79
C VAL A 64 -11.04 -6.87 4.12
N TYR A 65 -10.41 -7.86 4.77
CA TYR A 65 -8.97 -7.84 5.06
C TYR A 65 -8.14 -7.83 3.77
N VAL A 66 -8.46 -8.70 2.81
CA VAL A 66 -7.77 -8.75 1.51
C VAL A 66 -7.94 -7.46 0.74
N TYR A 67 -9.19 -6.97 0.66
CA TYR A 67 -9.50 -5.71 0.01
C TYR A 67 -8.71 -4.54 0.62
N SER A 68 -8.70 -4.42 1.95
CA SER A 68 -7.97 -3.35 2.65
C SER A 68 -6.49 -3.38 2.33
N GLY A 69 -5.85 -4.55 2.34
CA GLY A 69 -4.43 -4.68 2.02
C GLY A 69 -4.10 -4.29 0.58
N ILE A 70 -4.88 -4.77 -0.39
CA ILE A 70 -4.70 -4.41 -1.82
C ILE A 70 -4.92 -2.90 -2.02
N HIS A 71 -5.95 -2.34 -1.38
CA HIS A 71 -6.24 -0.91 -1.50
C HIS A 71 -5.10 -0.07 -0.90
N SER A 72 -4.55 -0.42 0.28
CA SER A 72 -3.39 0.27 0.86
C SER A 72 -2.16 0.21 -0.05
N ILE A 73 -1.88 -0.93 -0.70
CA ILE A 73 -0.78 -1.05 -1.69
C ILE A 73 -1.01 -0.12 -2.89
N SER A 74 -2.25 -0.02 -3.38
CA SER A 74 -2.60 0.83 -4.52
C SER A 74 -2.35 2.33 -4.25
N ILE A 75 -2.39 2.77 -2.99
CA ILE A 75 -2.11 4.16 -2.62
C ILE A 75 -0.69 4.54 -2.99
N TRP A 76 0.31 3.71 -2.68
CA TRP A 76 1.70 4.04 -3.00
C TRP A 76 1.97 4.09 -4.50
N LEU A 77 1.35 3.18 -5.27
CA LEU A 77 1.40 3.20 -6.73
C LEU A 77 0.78 4.47 -7.32
N THR A 78 -0.40 4.84 -6.84
CA THR A 78 -1.12 6.03 -7.33
C THR A 78 -0.45 7.32 -6.90
N VAL A 79 0.06 7.42 -5.67
CA VAL A 79 0.85 8.58 -5.20
C VAL A 79 2.09 8.78 -6.07
N GLY A 80 2.84 7.71 -6.38
CA GLY A 80 3.99 7.81 -7.28
C GLY A 80 3.61 8.30 -8.67
N ALA A 81 2.52 7.78 -9.25
CA ALA A 81 2.01 8.22 -10.54
C ALA A 81 1.57 9.70 -10.54
N ILE A 82 0.87 10.15 -9.50
CA ILE A 82 0.46 11.57 -9.33
C ILE A 82 1.71 12.45 -9.25
N MET A 83 2.69 12.10 -8.42
CA MET A 83 3.92 12.90 -8.26
C MET A 83 4.69 13.02 -9.59
N LEU A 84 4.81 11.93 -10.35
CA LEU A 84 5.45 11.96 -11.68
C LEU A 84 4.64 12.78 -12.70
N ALA A 85 3.31 12.67 -12.68
CA ALA A 85 2.43 13.47 -13.54
C ALA A 85 2.54 14.97 -13.21
N MET A 86 2.53 15.34 -11.93
CA MET A 86 2.72 16.72 -11.48
C MET A 86 4.10 17.25 -11.87
N LEU A 87 5.16 16.46 -11.69
CA LEU A 87 6.51 16.82 -12.13
C LEU A 87 6.55 17.04 -13.65
N THR A 88 5.88 16.18 -14.41
CA THR A 88 5.81 16.29 -15.88
C THR A 88 5.10 17.58 -16.32
N LEU A 89 4.05 18.00 -15.63
CA LEU A 89 3.36 19.26 -15.89
C LEU A 89 4.19 20.48 -15.44
N ALA A 90 4.88 20.38 -14.30
CA ALA A 90 5.68 21.47 -13.75
C ALA A 90 7.04 21.67 -14.45
N LYS A 91 7.49 20.69 -15.25
CA LYS A 91 8.84 20.62 -15.82
C LYS A 91 9.28 21.90 -16.55
N GLU A 92 8.38 22.53 -17.30
CA GLU A 92 8.71 23.70 -18.13
C GLU A 92 8.91 24.93 -17.26
N ARG A 93 8.06 25.11 -16.25
CA ARG A 93 8.20 26.17 -15.25
C ARG A 93 9.47 26.00 -14.43
N ILE A 94 9.77 24.78 -13.97
CA ILE A 94 11.00 24.47 -13.24
C ILE A 94 12.23 24.79 -14.10
N ALA A 95 12.26 24.32 -15.35
CA ALA A 95 13.35 24.57 -16.27
C ALA A 95 13.56 26.07 -16.54
N SER A 96 12.48 26.84 -16.70
CA SER A 96 12.54 28.29 -16.92
C SER A 96 13.06 29.06 -15.70
N SER A 97 12.81 28.56 -14.48
CA SER A 97 13.26 29.18 -13.23
C SER A 97 14.72 28.89 -12.88
N MET A 98 15.34 27.88 -13.48
CA MET A 98 16.72 27.51 -13.20
C MET A 98 17.69 28.39 -14.01
N ARG A 99 18.32 29.37 -13.34
CA ARG A 99 19.40 30.21 -13.91
C ARG A 99 20.84 29.72 -13.61
N SER A 100 20.99 28.56 -12.98
CA SER A 100 22.31 28.06 -12.56
C SER A 100 23.02 27.28 -13.68
N THR A 101 24.30 27.59 -13.89
CA THR A 101 25.21 26.93 -14.86
C THR A 101 25.59 25.50 -14.46
N ILE A 102 25.41 25.13 -13.18
CA ILE A 102 25.90 23.85 -12.61
C ILE A 102 24.95 22.68 -12.89
N MET A 103 23.64 22.91 -12.92
CA MET A 103 22.66 21.86 -13.24
C MET A 103 21.74 22.30 -14.36
N ARG A 104 21.76 21.56 -15.47
CA ARG A 104 20.80 21.72 -16.55
C ARG A 104 19.42 21.31 -16.03
N GLY A 105 18.38 22.11 -16.29
CA GLY A 105 17.02 21.84 -15.78
C GLY A 105 16.50 20.42 -16.11
N ARG A 106 16.90 19.88 -17.27
CA ARG A 106 16.59 18.48 -17.64
C ARG A 106 17.16 17.46 -16.66
N THR A 107 18.41 17.62 -16.23
CA THR A 107 19.07 16.71 -15.28
C THR A 107 18.38 16.72 -13.93
N PHE A 108 18.01 17.92 -13.44
CA PHE A 108 17.28 18.07 -12.18
C PHE A 108 15.93 17.35 -12.20
N ILE A 109 15.15 17.52 -13.28
CA ILE A 109 13.86 16.82 -13.45
C ILE A 109 14.06 15.31 -13.45
N THR A 110 15.07 14.80 -14.16
CA THR A 110 15.36 13.36 -14.19
C THR A 110 15.71 12.83 -12.80
N ILE A 111 16.57 13.53 -12.05
CA ILE A 111 16.93 13.13 -10.68
C ILE A 111 15.68 13.05 -9.80
N LEU A 112 14.81 14.06 -9.84
CA LEU A 112 13.59 14.08 -9.05
C LEU A 112 12.64 12.95 -9.45
N ALA A 113 12.47 12.70 -10.75
CA ALA A 113 11.67 11.58 -11.24
C ALA A 113 12.21 10.23 -10.77
N THR A 114 13.53 10.03 -10.81
CA THR A 114 14.19 8.81 -10.32
C THR A 114 13.97 8.62 -8.83
N ILE A 115 14.12 9.67 -8.02
CA ILE A 115 13.89 9.59 -6.57
C ILE A 115 12.44 9.22 -6.27
N ILE A 116 11.48 9.86 -6.94
CA ILE A 116 10.04 9.56 -6.77
C ILE A 116 9.77 8.10 -7.10
N ALA A 117 10.23 7.63 -8.27
CA ALA A 117 10.03 6.26 -8.72
C ALA A 117 10.68 5.25 -7.78
N PHE A 118 11.89 5.52 -7.32
CA PHE A 118 12.65 4.64 -6.43
C PHE A 118 11.97 4.50 -5.06
N VAL A 119 11.65 5.63 -4.41
CA VAL A 119 11.03 5.63 -3.07
C VAL A 119 9.66 4.98 -3.11
N THR A 120 8.82 5.34 -4.07
CA THR A 120 7.46 4.76 -4.18
C THR A 120 7.50 3.27 -4.49
N SER A 121 8.46 2.81 -5.30
CA SER A 121 8.65 1.38 -5.58
C SER A 121 9.11 0.62 -4.33
N ILE A 122 10.07 1.14 -3.56
CA ILE A 122 10.53 0.50 -2.33
C ILE A 122 9.38 0.35 -1.34
N ILE A 123 8.62 1.42 -1.09
CA ILE A 123 7.52 1.37 -0.14
C ILE A 123 6.44 0.41 -0.62
N THR A 124 6.12 0.43 -1.91
CA THR A 124 5.15 -0.52 -2.51
C THR A 124 5.61 -1.97 -2.31
N ILE A 125 6.87 -2.28 -2.62
CA ILE A 125 7.43 -3.62 -2.44
C ILE A 125 7.39 -4.04 -0.97
N TRP A 126 7.75 -3.13 -0.06
CA TRP A 126 7.71 -3.41 1.38
C TRP A 126 6.27 -3.72 1.84
N PHE A 127 5.27 -2.94 1.42
CA PHE A 127 3.86 -3.22 1.72
C PHE A 127 3.41 -4.56 1.15
N VAL A 128 3.79 -4.90 -0.08
CA VAL A 128 3.46 -6.17 -0.72
C VAL A 128 4.07 -7.35 0.06
N LEU A 129 5.36 -7.27 0.39
CA LEU A 129 6.07 -8.33 1.12
C LEU A 129 5.52 -8.49 2.54
N GLN A 130 5.26 -7.39 3.24
CA GLN A 130 4.64 -7.41 4.56
C GLN A 130 3.27 -8.07 4.51
N PHE A 131 2.44 -7.69 3.54
CA PHE A 131 1.10 -8.23 3.39
C PHE A 131 1.11 -9.72 3.04
N ALA A 132 1.94 -10.13 2.06
CA ALA A 132 2.12 -11.53 1.68
C ALA A 132 2.66 -12.38 2.84
N GLY A 133 3.61 -11.84 3.62
CA GLY A 133 4.18 -12.49 4.79
C GLY A 133 3.15 -12.82 5.87
N ARG A 134 2.08 -12.01 6.01
CA ARG A 134 0.99 -12.31 6.96
C ARG A 134 0.24 -13.59 6.62
N PHE A 135 0.01 -13.85 5.33
CA PHE A 135 -0.59 -15.10 4.88
C PHE A 135 0.36 -16.29 5.05
N GLY A 136 1.66 -16.11 4.76
CA GLY A 136 2.66 -17.16 4.95
C GLY A 136 2.81 -17.59 6.42
N ASN A 137 2.89 -16.62 7.33
CA ASN A 137 3.01 -16.88 8.77
C ASN A 137 1.76 -17.56 9.35
N HIS A 138 0.57 -17.26 8.82
CA HIS A 138 -0.68 -17.93 9.20
C HIS A 138 -0.69 -19.41 8.81
N VAL A 139 -0.20 -19.73 7.60
CA VAL A 139 -0.09 -21.13 7.14
C VAL A 139 0.86 -21.92 8.06
N ALA A 140 2.01 -21.33 8.43
CA ALA A 140 2.97 -21.95 9.34
C ALA A 140 2.40 -22.18 10.75
N GLN A 141 1.69 -21.20 11.33
CA GLN A 141 0.98 -21.37 12.61
C GLN A 141 -0.10 -22.45 12.55
N THR A 142 -0.76 -22.60 11.40
CA THR A 142 -1.81 -23.61 11.22
C THR A 142 -1.23 -25.02 11.21
N GLN A 143 -0.07 -25.23 10.58
CA GLN A 143 0.62 -26.51 10.55
C GLN A 143 1.18 -26.89 11.93
N GLY A 144 1.87 -25.97 12.62
CA GLY A 144 2.42 -26.23 13.95
C GLY A 144 1.35 -26.55 15.01
N ALA A 145 0.20 -25.87 14.97
CA ALA A 145 -0.92 -26.18 15.86
C ALA A 145 -1.54 -27.56 15.59
N SER A 146 -1.52 -28.02 14.34
CA SER A 146 -2.03 -29.35 13.98
C SER A 146 -1.09 -30.47 14.39
N GLU A 147 0.22 -30.24 14.35
CA GLU A 147 1.27 -31.17 14.78
C GLU A 147 1.23 -31.38 16.30
N VAL A 148 1.15 -30.30 17.09
CA VAL A 148 1.02 -30.37 18.56
C VAL A 148 -0.26 -31.10 18.99
N ARG A 149 -1.37 -30.90 18.27
CA ARG A 149 -2.63 -31.60 18.56
C ARG A 149 -2.54 -33.11 18.26
N MET A 150 -1.79 -33.54 17.24
CA MET A 150 -1.56 -34.96 16.98
C MET A 150 -0.72 -35.61 18.08
N ILE A 151 0.32 -34.93 18.57
CA ILE A 151 1.15 -35.44 19.67
C ILE A 151 0.30 -35.69 20.92
N HIS A 152 -0.60 -34.76 21.28
CA HIS A 152 -1.49 -34.93 22.43
C HIS A 152 -2.60 -35.99 22.27
N VAL A 153 -2.93 -36.41 21.05
CA VAL A 153 -3.91 -37.48 20.80
C VAL A 153 -3.24 -38.87 20.80
N VAL A 154 -1.96 -38.95 20.45
CA VAL A 154 -1.19 -40.21 20.45
C VAL A 154 -0.77 -40.62 21.87
N ASP A 155 -0.63 -39.67 22.80
CA ASP A 155 -0.24 -39.90 24.20
C ASP A 155 -1.42 -40.26 25.15
N ARG A 156 -2.58 -40.65 24.60
CA ARG A 156 -3.79 -41.02 25.37
C ARG A 156 -4.29 -42.41 24.98
#